data_AF-A0A2T6ZZN4-F1
#
_entry.id   AF-A0A2T6ZZN4-F1
#
_cell.length_a   1.000
_cell.length_b   1.000
_cell.length_c   1.000
_cell.angle_alpha   90.00
_cell.angle_beta   90.00
_cell.angle_gamma   90.00
#
_symmetry.space_group_name_H-M   'P 1'
#
loop_
_entity.id
_entity.type
_entity.pdbx_description
1 polymer ?
#
loop_
_entity_poly.entity_id
_entity_poly.type
_entity_poly.pdbx_seq_one_letter_code
_entity_poly.pdbx_strand_id
1 'polypeptide(L)'
;MNLLIYLLPLTNEAAIEAREQIMRACQRIISLVAAPMETVMGMTLWFHETTTIKLAYEMKLEHSVPLNGSPITLAELAAKTEASEDTIS
;
A
#
# COMPACT_ATOMS: atom_id res chain seq x y z
N MET A 1 -9.31 -17.31 -38.29
CA MET A 1 -10.40 -16.45 -37.81
C MET A 1 -9.80 -15.49 -36.79
N ASN A 2 -9.64 -14.24 -37.24
CA ASN A 2 -9.24 -12.99 -36.57
C ASN A 2 -8.57 -12.98 -35.19
N LEU A 3 -7.28 -12.66 -35.21
CA LEU A 3 -6.47 -12.08 -34.12
C LEU A 3 -6.85 -10.61 -33.77
N LEU A 4 -8.02 -10.12 -34.17
CA LEU A 4 -8.45 -8.71 -34.04
C LEU A 4 -9.12 -8.36 -32.70
N ILE A 5 -8.98 -9.19 -31.66
CA ILE A 5 -9.57 -8.91 -30.32
C ILE A 5 -8.57 -8.19 -29.39
N TYR A 6 -7.28 -8.11 -29.73
CA TYR A 6 -6.26 -7.51 -28.84
C TYR A 6 -6.10 -5.98 -28.92
N LEU A 7 -6.97 -5.29 -29.67
CA LEU A 7 -6.92 -3.83 -29.79
C LEU A 7 -8.32 -3.23 -29.60
N LEU A 8 -9.03 -3.64 -28.54
CA LEU A 8 -9.98 -2.69 -27.95
C LEU A 8 -9.16 -1.43 -27.62
N PRO A 9 -9.59 -0.23 -28.04
CA PRO A 9 -8.94 0.97 -27.55
C PRO A 9 -9.03 0.89 -26.03
N LEU A 10 -7.89 0.81 -25.36
CA LEU A 10 -7.75 1.09 -23.93
C LEU A 10 -8.16 2.56 -23.78
N THR A 11 -9.47 2.81 -23.80
CA THR A 11 -10.00 4.05 -23.30
C THR A 11 -9.63 4.08 -21.82
N ASN A 12 -9.26 5.26 -21.33
CA ASN A 12 -8.87 5.40 -19.93
C ASN A 12 -9.97 4.85 -19.02
N GLU A 13 -11.22 4.97 -19.42
CA GLU A 13 -12.40 4.44 -18.74
C GLU A 13 -12.37 2.90 -18.65
N ALA A 14 -12.11 2.19 -19.75
CA ALA A 14 -12.03 0.72 -19.74
C ALA A 14 -10.84 0.22 -18.90
N ALA A 15 -9.72 0.95 -18.92
CA ALA A 15 -8.56 0.64 -18.09
C ALA A 15 -8.83 0.87 -16.59
N ILE A 16 -9.52 1.96 -16.24
CA ILE A 16 -9.93 2.28 -14.86
C ILE A 16 -10.89 1.21 -14.35
N GLU A 17 -11.89 0.83 -15.16
CA GLU A 17 -12.86 -0.20 -14.78
C GLU A 17 -12.19 -1.56 -14.56
N ALA A 18 -11.31 -1.98 -15.48
CA ALA A 18 -10.55 -3.21 -15.33
C ALA A 18 -9.70 -3.20 -14.05
N ARG A 19 -9.06 -2.07 -13.72
CA ARG A 19 -8.30 -1.91 -12.48
C ARG A 19 -9.19 -2.07 -11.24
N GLU A 20 -10.37 -1.46 -11.23
CA GLU A 20 -11.31 -1.63 -10.11
C GLU A 20 -11.77 -3.07 -9.93
N GLN A 21 -12.07 -3.77 -11.04
CA GLN A 21 -12.48 -5.16 -10.99
C GLN A 21 -11.37 -6.06 -10.43
N ILE A 22 -10.12 -5.84 -10.85
CA ILE A 22 -8.95 -6.55 -10.32
C ILE A 22 -8.80 -6.28 -8.82
N MET A 23 -8.88 -5.02 -8.37
CA MET A 23 -8.78 -4.68 -6.94
C MET A 23 -9.85 -5.40 -6.10
N ARG A 24 -11.11 -5.40 -6.55
CA ARG A 24 -12.20 -6.09 -5.86
C ARG A 24 -11.97 -7.61 -5.82
N ALA A 25 -11.46 -8.20 -6.90
CA ALA A 25 -11.15 -9.62 -6.95
C ALA A 25 -10.04 -9.99 -5.96
N CYS A 26 -8.94 -9.22 -5.92
CA CYS A 26 -7.87 -9.41 -4.94
C CYS A 26 -8.39 -9.32 -3.50
N GLN A 27 -9.23 -8.33 -3.21
CA GLN A 27 -9.78 -8.15 -1.86
C GLN A 27 -10.67 -9.32 -1.45
N ARG A 28 -11.49 -9.86 -2.36
CA ARG A 28 -12.28 -11.08 -2.12
C ARG A 28 -11.41 -12.29 -1.84
N ILE A 29 -10.30 -12.45 -2.56
CA ILE A 29 -9.35 -13.55 -2.33
C ILE A 29 -8.71 -13.42 -0.94
N ILE A 30 -8.28 -12.22 -0.55
CA ILE A 30 -7.71 -11.97 0.79
C ILE A 30 -8.74 -12.32 1.87
N SER A 31 -9.99 -11.86 1.74
CA SER A 31 -11.06 -12.17 2.70
C SER A 31 -11.45 -13.65 2.72
N LEU A 32 -11.29 -14.38 1.62
CA LEU A 32 -11.59 -15.82 1.55
C LEU A 32 -10.48 -16.66 2.20
N VAL A 33 -9.22 -16.22 2.07
CA VAL A 33 -8.05 -16.92 2.62
C VAL A 33 -7.86 -16.60 4.10
N ALA A 34 -8.15 -15.38 4.53
CA ALA A 34 -8.09 -14.98 5.93
C ALA A 34 -9.25 -15.58 6.73
N ALA A 35 -8.98 -16.07 7.94
CA ALA A 35 -10.05 -16.50 8.84
C ALA A 35 -10.98 -15.31 9.20
N PRO A 36 -12.24 -15.54 9.57
CA PRO A 36 -13.16 -14.44 9.93
C PRO A 36 -12.62 -13.50 11.02
N MET A 37 -11.91 -14.04 12.02
CA MET A 37 -11.26 -13.21 13.06
C MET A 37 -10.09 -12.40 12.50
N GLU A 38 -9.29 -12.96 11.59
CA GLU A 38 -8.18 -12.25 10.94
C GLU A 38 -8.70 -11.12 10.04
N THR A 39 -9.86 -11.32 9.39
CA THR A 39 -10.53 -10.28 8.60
C THR A 39 -10.97 -9.12 9.49
N VAL A 40 -11.58 -9.39 10.65
CA VAL A 40 -12.02 -8.36 11.62
C VAL A 40 -10.82 -7.64 12.25
N MET A 41 -9.77 -8.39 12.62
CA MET A 41 -8.51 -7.80 13.10
C MET A 41 -7.86 -6.94 12.03
N GLY A 42 -7.83 -7.39 10.77
CA GLY A 42 -7.35 -6.63 9.62
C GLY A 42 -8.06 -5.29 9.49
N MET A 43 -9.39 -5.25 9.62
CA MET A 43 -10.14 -3.98 9.61
C MET A 43 -9.77 -3.04 10.76
N THR A 44 -9.39 -3.58 11.92
CA THR A 44 -8.94 -2.79 13.07
C THR A 44 -7.53 -2.26 12.86
N LEU A 45 -6.64 -3.08 12.27
CA LEU A 45 -5.29 -2.68 11.88
C LEU A 45 -5.30 -1.57 10.82
N TRP A 46 -6.28 -1.56 9.89
CA TRP A 46 -6.43 -0.47 8.92
C TRP A 46 -6.64 0.91 9.57
N PHE A 47 -7.34 0.98 10.71
CA PHE A 47 -7.45 2.25 11.46
C PHE A 47 -6.09 2.69 12.01
N HIS A 48 -5.30 1.75 12.53
CA HIS A 48 -3.93 2.05 12.97
C HIS A 48 -3.04 2.45 11.80
N GLU A 49 -3.14 1.79 10.65
CA GLU A 49 -2.40 2.13 9.43
C GLU A 49 -2.63 3.57 8.99
N THR A 50 -3.87 4.08 9.04
CA THR A 50 -4.11 5.51 8.71
C THR A 50 -3.41 6.48 9.65
N THR A 51 -3.30 6.13 10.94
CA THR A 51 -2.59 6.93 11.93
C THR A 51 -1.08 6.85 11.71
N THR A 52 -0.57 5.65 11.43
CA THR A 52 0.84 5.41 11.09
C THR A 52 1.25 6.14 9.81
N ILE A 53 0.41 6.14 8.77
CA ILE A 53 0.66 6.88 7.52
C ILE A 53 0.69 8.39 7.79
N LYS A 54 -0.24 8.89 8.60
CA LYS A 54 -0.26 10.31 8.98
C LYS A 54 1.01 10.69 9.76
N LEU A 55 1.41 9.88 10.73
CA LEU A 55 2.64 10.10 11.49
C LEU A 55 3.87 10.06 10.57
N ALA A 56 3.93 9.09 9.66
CA ALA A 56 4.99 8.96 8.66
C ALA A 56 5.11 10.21 7.76
N TYR A 57 3.97 10.79 7.38
CA TYR A 57 3.90 12.03 6.63
C TYR A 57 4.38 13.24 7.46
N GLU A 58 3.92 13.37 8.71
CA GLU A 58 4.34 14.44 9.62
C GLU A 58 5.84 14.39 9.92
N MET A 59 6.39 13.18 10.02
CA MET A 59 7.83 12.91 10.17
C MET A 59 8.63 13.08 8.87
N LYS A 60 7.95 13.36 7.74
CA LYS A 60 8.56 13.52 6.41
C LYS A 60 9.45 12.32 6.04
N LEU A 61 9.01 11.10 6.37
CA LEU A 61 9.76 9.87 6.12
C LEU A 61 10.12 9.70 4.63
N GLU A 62 9.25 10.15 3.73
CA GLU A 62 9.49 10.12 2.28
C GLU A 62 10.77 10.85 1.83
N HIS A 63 11.22 11.86 2.58
CA HIS A 63 12.46 12.60 2.31
C HIS A 63 13.68 11.99 3.01
N SER A 64 13.44 11.07 3.96
CA SER A 64 14.47 10.47 4.81
C SER A 64 14.88 9.07 4.33
N VAL A 65 14.01 8.39 3.57
CA VAL A 65 14.25 7.06 3.01
C VAL A 65 14.85 7.15 1.58
N PRO A 66 15.79 6.27 1.21
CA PRO A 66 16.35 6.24 -0.15
C PRO A 66 15.29 5.94 -1.23
N LEU A 67 15.16 6.80 -2.23
CA LEU A 67 14.21 6.64 -3.35
C LEU A 67 14.48 5.41 -4.23
N ASN A 68 15.72 4.90 -4.21
CA ASN A 68 16.13 3.71 -4.96
C ASN A 68 15.76 2.39 -4.25
N GLY A 69 15.12 2.47 -3.07
CA GLY A 69 14.77 1.31 -2.26
C GLY A 69 15.96 0.65 -1.55
N SER A 70 17.13 1.29 -1.53
CA SER A 70 18.25 0.82 -0.71
C SER A 70 17.88 0.82 0.77
N PRO A 71 18.35 -0.16 1.55
CA PRO A 71 18.07 -0.21 2.98
C PRO A 71 18.67 1.01 3.69
N ILE A 72 17.98 1.47 4.74
CA ILE A 72 18.44 2.50 5.67
C ILE A 72 18.32 1.93 7.09
N THR A 73 19.30 2.23 7.96
CA THR A 73 19.25 1.76 9.35
C THR A 73 18.26 2.60 10.18
N LEU A 74 17.76 2.02 11.27
CA LEU A 74 16.84 2.71 12.19
C LEU A 74 17.48 3.98 12.76
N ALA A 75 18.75 3.91 13.16
CA ALA A 75 19.52 5.03 13.69
C ALA A 75 19.72 6.16 12.66
N GLU A 76 20.01 5.81 11.40
CA GLU A 76 20.12 6.80 10.32
C GLU A 76 18.78 7.49 10.03
N LEU A 77 17.67 6.73 10.11
CA LEU A 77 16.33 7.24 9.90
C LEU A 77 15.88 8.15 11.05
N ALA A 78 16.17 7.76 12.30
CA ALA A 78 15.92 8.57 13.50
C ALA A 78 16.70 9.89 13.45
N ALA A 79 17.98 9.85 13.08
CA ALA A 79 18.81 11.04 12.94
C ALA A 79 18.29 12.01 11.86
N LYS A 80 17.66 11.50 10.80
CA LYS A 80 17.08 12.32 9.71
C LYS A 80 15.70 12.90 10.02
N THR A 81 14.94 12.25 10.91
CA THR A 81 13.55 12.60 11.22
C THR A 81 13.39 13.32 12.55
N GLU A 82 14.46 13.41 13.35
CA GLU A 82 14.45 13.93 14.73
C GLU A 82 13.49 13.18 15.67
N ALA A 83 13.04 11.99 15.26
CA ALA A 83 12.17 11.12 16.04
C ALA A 83 12.97 10.06 16.79
N SER A 84 12.43 9.60 17.92
CA SER A 84 13.00 8.48 18.67
C SER A 84 12.93 7.19 17.85
N GLU A 85 13.93 6.32 18.01
CA GLU A 85 13.91 4.96 17.45
C GLU A 85 12.68 4.17 17.93
N ASP A 86 12.24 4.39 19.18
CA ASP A 86 11.04 3.76 19.75
C ASP A 86 9.74 4.18 19.06
N THR A 87 9.71 5.38 18.44
CA THR A 87 8.53 5.88 17.71
C THR A 87 8.51 5.36 16.27
N ILE A 88 9.68 5.01 15.72
CA ILE A 88 9.83 4.50 14.35
C ILE A 88 9.68 2.98 14.29
N SER A 89 10.05 2.27 15.36
CA SER A 89 9.95 0.80 15.48
C SER A 89 8.52 0.29 15.51
#